data_AF-A0A231N268-F1
#
_entry.id   AF-A0A231N268-F1
#
_cell.length_a   1.000
_cell.length_b   1.000
_cell.length_c   1.000
_cell.angle_alpha   90.00
_cell.angle_beta   90.00
_cell.angle_gamma   90.00
#
_symmetry.space_group_name_H-M   'P 1'
#
loop_
_entity.id
_entity.type
_entity.pdbx_description
1 polymer ?
#
loop_
_entity_poly.entity_id
_entity_poly.type
_entity_poly.pdbx_seq_one_letter_code
_entity_poly.pdbx_strand_id
1 'polypeptide(L)' 'MDNGLFISFLNLCWRWSVFLMFPLLVLLYSQLLGLPLAEFDNGVNHHKWLITLLYLLYVLLWLRFDRRVTALLEQRRR' A
#
# COMPACT_ATOMS: atom_id res chain seq x y z
N MET A 1 14.60 11.52 -21.82
CA MET A 1 13.81 11.42 -20.57
C MET A 1 14.73 10.86 -19.51
N ASP A 2 14.95 11.60 -18.44
CA ASP A 2 15.97 11.28 -17.44
C ASP A 2 15.56 10.04 -16.62
N ASN A 3 16.11 8.88 -17.00
CA ASN A 3 15.87 7.61 -16.30
C ASN A 3 16.13 7.70 -14.79
N GLY A 4 17.07 8.57 -14.36
CA GLY A 4 17.36 8.81 -12.96
C GLY A 4 16.20 9.46 -12.18
N LEU A 5 15.49 10.42 -12.77
CA LEU A 5 14.31 11.04 -12.14
C LEU A 5 13.18 10.01 -11.99
N PHE A 6 12.95 9.22 -13.02
CA PHE A 6 11.93 8.16 -13.00
C PHE A 6 12.20 7.09 -11.93
N ILE A 7 13.46 6.63 -11.80
CA ILE A 7 13.83 5.65 -10.77
C ILE A 7 13.68 6.25 -9.36
N SER A 8 14.04 7.52 -9.19
CA SER A 8 13.89 8.22 -7.90
C SER A 8 12.41 8.34 -7.51
N PHE A 9 11.55 8.63 -8.48
CA PHE A 9 10.10 8.63 -8.31
C PHE A 9 9.58 7.24 -7.93
N LEU A 10 9.98 6.17 -8.63
CA LEU A 10 9.57 4.80 -8.29
C LEU A 10 9.99 4.39 -6.88
N ASN A 11 11.21 4.75 -6.46
CA ASN A 11 11.68 4.50 -5.11
C ASN A 11 10.81 5.23 -4.07
N LEU A 12 10.45 6.50 -4.35
CA LEU A 12 9.53 7.25 -3.49
C LEU A 12 8.16 6.57 -3.42
N CYS A 13 7.59 6.20 -4.57
CA CYS A 13 6.31 5.48 -4.62
C CYS A 13 6.36 4.17 -3.82
N TRP A 14 7.44 3.38 -3.96
CA TRP A 14 7.62 2.14 -3.20
C TRP A 14 7.61 2.41 -1.69
N ARG A 15 8.38 3.41 -1.22
CA ARG A 15 8.46 3.76 0.21
C ARG A 15 7.14 4.28 0.76
N TRP A 16 6.43 5.09 -0.02
CA TRP A 16 5.14 5.65 0.39
C TRP A 16 3.98 4.65 0.26
N SER A 17 4.15 3.61 -0.54
CA SER A 17 3.10 2.61 -0.77
C SER A 17 2.61 1.97 0.54
N VAL A 18 3.48 1.72 1.51
CA VAL A 18 3.09 1.15 2.81
C VAL A 18 2.16 2.09 3.58
N PHE A 19 2.40 3.40 3.55
CA PHE A 19 1.54 4.36 4.22
C PHE A 19 0.22 4.58 3.46
N LEU A 20 0.29 4.63 2.13
CA LEU A 20 -0.87 4.89 1.28
C LEU A 20 -1.79 3.68 1.10
N MET A 21 -1.30 2.47 1.37
CA MET A 21 -2.09 1.25 1.16
C MET A 21 -3.27 1.17 2.11
N PHE A 22 -3.14 1.63 3.36
CA PHE A 22 -4.24 1.59 4.32
C PHE A 22 -5.47 2.40 3.87
N PRO A 23 -5.37 3.71 3.57
CA PRO A 23 -6.52 4.47 3.07
C PRO A 23 -7.03 3.94 1.73
N LEU A 24 -6.15 3.42 0.87
CA LEU A 24 -6.55 2.80 -0.40
C LEU A 24 -7.40 1.55 -0.18
N LEU A 25 -7.02 0.68 0.77
CA LEU A 25 -7.81 -0.51 1.13
C LEU A 25 -9.18 -0.14 1.68
N VAL A 26 -9.26 0.90 2.52
CA VAL A 26 -10.54 1.40 3.05
C VAL A 26 -11.46 1.87 1.91
N LEU A 27 -10.94 2.72 1.02
CA LEU A 27 -11.71 3.24 -0.12
C LEU A 27 -12.15 2.11 -1.07
N LEU A 28 -11.24 1.22 -1.42
CA LEU A 28 -11.53 0.10 -2.31
C LEU A 28 -12.58 -0.85 -1.70
N TYR A 29 -12.43 -1.19 -0.43
CA TYR A 29 -13.37 -2.06 0.28
C TYR A 29 -14.77 -1.44 0.34
N SER A 30 -14.85 -0.14 0.65
CA SER A 30 -16.10 0.64 0.64
C SER A 30 -16.77 0.62 -0.73
N GLN A 31 -16.01 0.86 -1.81
CA GLN A 31 -16.54 0.86 -3.18
C GLN A 31 -17.00 -0.52 -3.64
N LEU A 32 -16.25 -1.59 -3.33
CA LEU A 32 -16.57 -2.95 -3.76
C LEU A 32 -17.83 -3.50 -3.09
N LEU A 33 -18.11 -3.11 -1.85
CA LEU A 33 -19.27 -3.57 -1.08
C LEU A 33 -20.43 -2.57 -1.07
N GLY A 34 -20.27 -1.39 -1.70
CA GLY A 34 -21.26 -0.32 -1.66
C GLY A 34 -21.54 0.20 -0.25
N LEU A 35 -20.55 0.09 0.66
CA LEU A 35 -20.70 0.47 2.06
C LEU A 35 -20.31 1.95 2.24
N PRO A 36 -21.17 2.79 2.85
CA PRO A 36 -20.78 4.16 3.17
C PRO A 36 -19.70 4.16 4.25
N LEU A 37 -18.77 5.13 4.18
CA LEU A 37 -17.65 5.21 5.13
C LEU A 37 -18.11 5.31 6.60
N ALA A 38 -19.30 5.86 6.85
CA ALA A 38 -19.90 5.94 8.19
C ALA A 38 -20.17 4.55 8.82
N GLU A 39 -20.31 3.49 8.02
CA GLU A 39 -20.48 2.12 8.57
C GLU A 39 -19.22 1.60 9.27
N PHE A 40 -18.05 2.14 8.95
CA PHE A 40 -16.86 1.84 9.72
C PHE A 40 -16.96 2.39 11.16
N ASP A 41 -17.78 3.39 11.43
CA ASP A 41 -17.94 3.92 12.78
C ASP A 41 -19.03 3.17 13.59
N ASN A 42 -19.93 2.46 12.91
CA ASN A 42 -21.10 1.77 13.49
C ASN A 42 -20.80 0.48 14.27
N GLY A 43 -19.56 0.25 14.72
CA GLY A 43 -19.22 -0.87 15.61
C GLY A 43 -19.22 -2.26 14.96
N VAL A 44 -19.45 -2.39 13.65
CA VAL A 44 -19.31 -3.65 12.92
C VAL A 44 -17.83 -3.98 12.74
N ASN A 45 -17.28 -4.69 13.74
CA ASN A 45 -15.85 -4.96 13.82
C ASN A 45 -15.30 -5.84 12.68
N HIS A 46 -16.15 -6.62 12.00
CA HIS A 46 -15.70 -7.54 10.97
C HIS A 46 -14.99 -6.84 9.79
N HIS A 47 -15.53 -5.73 9.30
CA HIS A 47 -14.94 -4.96 8.20
C HIS A 47 -13.55 -4.41 8.58
N LYS A 48 -13.43 -3.89 9.81
CA LYS A 48 -12.17 -3.37 10.35
C LYS A 48 -11.11 -4.46 10.44
N TRP A 49 -11.49 -5.63 10.95
CA TRP A 49 -10.57 -6.76 11.08
C TRP A 49 -10.07 -7.25 9.73
N LEU A 50 -10.95 -7.34 8.73
CA LEU A 50 -10.57 -7.77 7.39
C LEU A 50 -9.62 -6.77 6.71
N ILE A 51 -9.92 -5.47 6.76
CA ILE A 51 -9.04 -4.42 6.21
C ILE A 51 -7.69 -4.43 6.93
N THR A 52 -7.69 -4.57 8.26
CA THR A 52 -6.46 -4.65 9.05
C THR A 52 -5.63 -5.87 8.67
N LEU A 53 -6.25 -7.04 8.50
CA LEU A 53 -5.57 -8.26 8.07
C LEU A 53 -4.94 -8.10 6.68
N LEU A 54 -5.67 -7.54 5.72
CA LEU A 54 -5.17 -7.26 4.37
C LEU A 54 -4.00 -6.27 4.40
N TYR A 55 -4.10 -5.24 5.22
CA TYR A 55 -3.02 -4.27 5.41
C TYR A 55 -1.78 -4.91 6.03
N LEU A 56 -1.94 -5.74 7.07
CA LEU A 56 -0.83 -6.47 7.68
C LEU A 56 -0.15 -7.42 6.69
N LEU A 57 -0.94 -8.14 5.89
CA LEU A 57 -0.40 -8.99 4.82
C LEU A 57 0.41 -8.15 3.81
N TYR A 58 -0.11 -6.99 3.41
CA TYR A 58 0.62 -6.06 2.55
C TYR A 58 1.94 -5.60 3.19
N VAL A 59 1.93 -5.21 4.46
CA VAL A 59 3.15 -4.79 5.19
C VAL A 59 4.18 -5.91 5.22
N LEU A 60 3.78 -7.16 5.48
CA LEU A 60 4.68 -8.31 5.47
C LEU A 60 5.30 -8.54 4.09
N LEU A 61 4.50 -8.42 3.02
CA LEU A 61 5.00 -8.50 1.64
C LEU A 61 5.96 -7.33 1.36
N TRP A 62 5.59 -6.11 1.73
CA TRP A 62 6.43 -4.93 1.57
C TRP A 62 7.79 -5.14 2.25
N LEU A 63 7.83 -5.55 3.52
CA LEU A 63 9.06 -5.88 4.24
C LEU A 63 9.88 -6.97 3.55
N ARG A 64 9.21 -8.03 3.06
CA ARG A 64 9.84 -9.16 2.38
C ARG A 64 10.51 -8.76 1.05
N PHE A 65 9.93 -7.79 0.35
CA PHE A 65 10.37 -7.34 -0.97
C PHE A 65 11.20 -6.05 -0.94
N ASP A 66 11.17 -5.26 0.13
CA ASP A 66 11.82 -3.96 0.22
C ASP A 66 13.31 -4.00 -0.14
N ARG A 67 14.03 -4.97 0.43
CA ARG A 67 15.45 -5.20 0.12
C ARG A 67 15.68 -5.50 -1.37
N ARG A 68 14.80 -6.30 -1.98
CA ARG A 68 14.91 -6.70 -3.39
C ARG A 68 14.59 -5.54 -4.32
N VAL A 69 13.50 -4.82 -4.04
CA VAL A 69 13.07 -3.66 -4.85
C VAL A 69 14.12 -2.55 -4.79
N THR A 70 14.63 -2.24 -3.60
CA THR A 70 15.67 -1.23 -3.44
C THR A 70 16.95 -1.61 -4.19
N ALA A 71 17.40 -2.87 -4.09
CA ALA A 71 18.57 -3.34 -4.83
C ALA A 71 18.38 -3.26 -6.36
N LEU A 72 17.20 -3.63 -6.86
CA LEU A 72 16.88 -3.54 -8.29
C LEU A 72 16.83 -2.09 -8.78
N LEU A 73 16.27 -1.18 -7.99
CA LEU A 73 16.21 0.24 -8.33
C LEU A 73 17.61 0.88 -8.30
N GLU A 74 18.46 0.51 -7.34
CA GLU A 74 19.85 0.98 -7.30
C GLU A 74 20.66 0.45 -8.48
N GLN A 75 20.50 -0.83 -8.84
CA GLN A 75 21.16 -1.43 -10.00
C GLN A 75 20.78 -0.70 -11.30
N ARG A 76 19.52 -0.31 -11.47
CA ARG A 76 19.06 0.42 -12.67
C ARG A 76 19.45 1.89 -12.69
N ARG A 77 19.86 2.46 -11.55
CA ARG A 77 20.30 3.86 -11.44
C ARG A 77 21.76 4.05 -11.85
N ARG A 78 22.59 3.01 -11.63
CA ARG A 78 23.99 2.95 -12.11
C ARG A 78 24.03 2.73 -13.61
#